data_AF-A0A142JMX5-F1
#
_entry.id   AF-A0A142JMX5-F1
#
_cell.length_a   1.000
_cell.length_b   1.000
_cell.length_c   1.000
_cell.angle_alpha   90.00
_cell.angle_beta   90.00
_cell.angle_gamma   90.00
#
_symmetry.space_group_name_H-M   'P 1'
#
loop_
_entity.id
_entity.type
_entity.pdbx_description
1 polymer ?
#
loop_
_entity_poly.entity_id
_entity_poly.type
_entity_poly.pdbx_seq_one_letter_code
_entity_poly.pdbx_strand_id
1 'polypeptide(L)'
;MTTCRSDGIARLLLKSSRYRAKRGGLRHTLTLADIYVPDRCPVLGLRLIPSKGRAGPNSPSLDRIDSRKGYVPGNVIVVSWRANELKKNATLLEMERVAAFYRQLADRK
;
A
#
# COMPACT_ATOMS: atom_id res chain seq x y z
N MET A 1 -20.79 4.48 -0.19
CA MET A 1 -19.50 3.88 0.20
C MET A 1 -18.70 3.65 -1.06
N THR A 2 -17.53 4.29 -1.18
CA THR A 2 -16.82 4.56 -2.44
C THR A 2 -16.39 3.29 -3.15
N THR A 3 -17.23 2.79 -4.07
CA THR A 3 -16.96 1.64 -4.93
C THR A 3 -16.21 2.10 -6.18
N CYS A 4 -14.95 1.72 -6.31
CA CYS A 4 -14.35 1.61 -7.63
C CYS A 4 -13.35 0.45 -7.64
N ARG A 5 -13.41 -0.33 -8.72
CA ARG A 5 -12.49 -1.44 -9.01
C ARG A 5 -12.13 -1.31 -10.48
N SER A 6 -10.93 -0.84 -10.76
CA SER A 6 -10.37 -0.88 -12.11
C SER A 6 -9.64 -2.21 -12.31
N ASP A 7 -10.28 -3.17 -13.00
CA ASP A 7 -9.74 -4.51 -13.24
C ASP A 7 -8.36 -4.52 -13.92
N GLY A 8 -8.04 -3.49 -14.70
CA GLY A 8 -6.70 -3.31 -15.29
C GLY A 8 -5.63 -3.07 -14.22
N ILE A 9 -5.89 -2.17 -13.28
CA ILE A 9 -4.96 -1.84 -12.18
C ILE A 9 -4.80 -3.04 -11.25
N ALA A 10 -5.91 -3.68 -10.87
CA ALA A 10 -5.89 -4.85 -10.00
C ALA A 10 -5.04 -5.99 -10.61
N ARG A 11 -5.13 -6.22 -11.93
CA ARG A 11 -4.30 -7.21 -12.64
C ARG A 11 -2.81 -6.86 -12.59
N LEU A 12 -2.46 -5.59 -12.78
CA LEU A 12 -1.07 -5.12 -12.67
C LEU A 12 -0.53 -5.31 -11.25
N LEU A 13 -1.31 -4.96 -10.23
CA LEU A 13 -0.95 -5.15 -8.83
C LEU A 13 -0.78 -6.63 -8.48
N LEU A 14 -1.67 -7.50 -8.97
CA LEU A 14 -1.58 -8.94 -8.79
C LEU A 14 -0.27 -9.48 -9.39
N LYS A 15 0.05 -9.11 -10.64
CA LYS A 15 1.29 -9.50 -11.31
C LYS A 15 2.52 -9.06 -10.52
N SER A 16 2.57 -7.79 -10.10
CA SER A 16 3.67 -7.23 -9.31
C SER A 16 3.81 -7.91 -7.94
N SER A 17 2.69 -8.25 -7.29
CA SER A 17 2.70 -8.97 -6.01
C SER A 17 3.26 -10.39 -6.14
N ARG A 18 2.94 -11.11 -7.22
CA ARG A 18 3.50 -12.46 -7.50
C ARG A 18 5.02 -12.39 -7.69
N TYR A 19 5.50 -11.41 -8.45
CA TYR A 19 6.93 -11.19 -8.65
C TYR A 19 7.65 -10.90 -7.32
N ARG A 20 7.11 -9.99 -6.51
CA ARG A 20 7.68 -9.66 -5.18
C ARG A 20 7.65 -10.87 -4.23
N ALA A 21 6.57 -11.66 -4.25
CA ALA A 21 6.45 -12.85 -3.43
C ALA A 21 7.50 -13.90 -3.79
N LYS A 22 7.67 -14.18 -5.10
CA LYS A 22 8.69 -15.12 -5.60
C LYS A 22 10.10 -14.67 -5.20
N ARG A 23 10.41 -13.38 -5.35
CA ARG A 23 11.73 -12.84 -4.96
C ARG A 23 12.00 -12.89 -3.46
N GLY A 24 10.97 -12.74 -2.63
CA GLY A 24 11.10 -12.73 -1.18
C GLY A 24 10.86 -14.09 -0.52
N GLY A 25 10.61 -15.17 -1.28
CA GLY A 25 10.24 -16.47 -0.72
C GLY A 25 8.94 -16.44 0.09
N LEU A 26 8.01 -15.54 -0.26
CA LEU A 26 6.77 -15.33 0.51
C LEU A 26 5.61 -16.14 -0.06
N ARG A 27 4.74 -16.63 0.83
CA ARG A 27 3.45 -17.23 0.43
C ARG A 27 2.63 -16.23 -0.41
N HIS A 28 2.07 -16.70 -1.51
CA HIS A 28 1.18 -15.93 -2.37
C HIS A 28 -0.06 -16.76 -2.71
N THR A 29 -1.23 -16.28 -2.31
CA THR A 29 -2.53 -16.96 -2.55
C THR A 29 -3.61 -16.00 -3.05
N LEU A 30 -3.24 -14.75 -3.35
CA LEU A 30 -4.20 -13.76 -3.85
C LEU A 30 -4.69 -14.13 -5.25
N THR A 31 -6.00 -13.94 -5.42
CA THR A 31 -6.67 -13.88 -6.70
C THR A 31 -6.98 -12.42 -7.06
N LEU A 32 -7.54 -12.20 -8.25
CA LEU A 32 -7.98 -10.87 -8.65
C LEU A 32 -9.16 -10.39 -7.80
N ALA A 33 -9.99 -11.30 -7.25
CA ALA A 33 -11.13 -10.95 -6.41
C ALA A 33 -10.68 -10.29 -5.09
N ASP A 34 -9.51 -10.67 -4.57
CA ASP A 34 -8.98 -10.17 -3.31
C ASP A 34 -8.37 -8.75 -3.40
N ILE A 35 -8.26 -8.18 -4.59
CA ILE A 35 -7.66 -6.87 -4.82
C ILE A 35 -8.73 -5.84 -5.09
N TYR A 36 -8.91 -4.95 -4.11
CA TYR A 36 -9.79 -3.80 -4.19
C TYR A 36 -8.98 -2.52 -4.37
N VAL A 37 -9.28 -1.72 -5.40
CA VAL A 37 -8.52 -0.50 -5.76
C VAL A 37 -9.38 0.74 -5.51
N PRO A 38 -9.29 1.39 -4.33
CA PRO A 38 -10.13 2.55 -4.05
C PRO A 38 -9.76 3.76 -4.91
N ASP A 39 -10.69 4.70 -5.12
CA ASP A 39 -10.39 5.95 -5.83
C ASP A 39 -9.39 6.85 -5.08
N ARG A 40 -9.34 6.71 -3.75
CA ARG A 40 -8.45 7.48 -2.88
C ARG A 40 -7.67 6.57 -1.94
N CYS A 41 -6.44 6.96 -1.66
CA CYS A 41 -5.58 6.31 -0.67
C CYS A 41 -6.24 6.40 0.71
N PRO A 42 -6.49 5.26 1.39
CA PRO A 42 -7.14 5.27 2.70
C PRO A 42 -6.27 5.90 3.80
N VAL A 43 -4.95 6.00 3.58
CA VAL A 43 -4.01 6.58 4.56
C VAL A 43 -3.83 8.09 4.38
N LEU A 44 -3.66 8.53 3.13
CA LEU A 44 -3.26 9.92 2.82
C LEU A 44 -4.35 10.74 2.11
N GLY A 45 -5.51 10.15 1.79
CA GLY A 45 -6.61 10.83 1.07
C GLY A 45 -6.32 11.19 -0.40
N LEU A 46 -5.12 10.91 -0.90
CA LEU A 46 -4.68 11.19 -2.26
C LEU A 46 -5.50 10.40 -3.28
N ARG A 47 -5.92 11.03 -4.39
CA ARG A 47 -6.54 10.31 -5.51
C ARG A 47 -5.53 9.33 -6.11
N LEU A 48 -5.90 8.05 -6.23
CA LEU A 48 -5.04 7.03 -6.83
C LEU A 48 -5.05 7.17 -8.35
N ILE A 49 -3.89 7.47 -8.91
CA ILE A 49 -3.72 7.70 -10.35
C ILE A 49 -2.48 6.92 -10.80
N PRO A 50 -2.64 5.92 -11.67
CA PRO A 50 -1.51 5.23 -12.28
C PRO A 50 -0.64 6.23 -13.07
N SER A 51 0.66 6.20 -12.84
CA SER A 51 1.61 6.96 -13.66
C SER A 51 2.03 6.15 -14.89
N LYS A 52 2.49 6.86 -15.94
CA LYS A 52 3.14 6.24 -17.10
C LYS A 52 4.62 6.01 -16.78
N GLY A 53 5.12 4.81 -17.02
CA GLY A 53 6.52 4.44 -16.78
C GLY A 53 6.80 4.13 -15.31
N ARG A 54 7.34 5.10 -14.56
CA ARG A 54 7.75 4.91 -13.14
C ARG A 54 6.60 5.24 -12.19
N ALA A 55 6.42 4.45 -11.14
CA ALA A 55 5.45 4.72 -10.07
C ALA A 55 5.68 6.12 -9.46
N GLY A 56 4.64 6.95 -9.49
CA GLY A 56 4.62 8.25 -8.84
C GLY A 56 3.96 8.19 -7.45
N PRO A 57 3.99 9.27 -6.66
CA PRO A 57 3.46 9.31 -5.30
C PRO A 57 2.00 8.85 -5.16
N ASN A 58 1.18 9.13 -6.17
CA ASN A 58 -0.25 8.79 -6.21
C ASN A 58 -0.53 7.43 -6.87
N SER A 59 0.49 6.74 -7.37
CA SER A 59 0.30 5.44 -8.02
C SER A 59 -0.26 4.42 -7.03
N PRO A 60 -1.26 3.62 -7.43
CA PRO A 60 -1.77 2.55 -6.58
C PRO A 60 -0.67 1.52 -6.33
N SER A 61 -0.54 1.08 -5.08
CA SER A 61 0.43 0.09 -4.62
C SER A 61 -0.26 -0.92 -3.70
N LEU A 62 0.07 -2.20 -3.87
CA LEU A 62 -0.43 -3.26 -3.00
C LEU A 62 0.54 -3.47 -1.83
N ASP A 63 0.12 -3.03 -0.65
CA ASP A 63 0.86 -3.14 0.61
C ASP A 63 0.39 -4.36 1.42
N ARG A 64 1.30 -4.93 2.23
CA ARG A 64 1.02 -6.06 3.12
C ARG A 64 0.80 -5.54 4.53
N ILE A 65 -0.40 -5.69 5.10
CA ILE A 65 -0.74 -5.12 6.42
C ILE A 65 0.28 -5.54 7.48
N ASP A 66 0.51 -6.85 7.61
CA ASP A 66 1.63 -7.42 8.35
C ASP A 66 2.75 -7.83 7.39
N SER A 67 3.89 -7.12 7.46
CA SER A 67 5.08 -7.37 6.63
C SER A 67 5.73 -8.73 6.89
N ARG A 68 5.42 -9.41 8.00
CA ARG A 68 5.91 -10.77 8.31
C ARG A 68 5.12 -11.85 7.58
N LYS A 69 3.91 -11.52 7.10
CA LYS A 69 3.04 -12.43 6.36
C LYS A 69 3.22 -12.27 4.85
N GLY A 70 2.75 -13.27 4.11
CA GLY A 70 2.74 -13.27 2.65
C GLY A 70 1.63 -12.41 2.04
N TYR A 71 1.48 -12.53 0.73
CA TYR A 71 0.36 -11.97 -0.03
C TYR A 71 -0.81 -12.95 0.03
N VAL A 72 -1.65 -12.81 1.06
CA VAL A 72 -2.80 -13.69 1.33
C VAL A 72 -4.05 -12.83 1.51
N PRO A 73 -5.26 -13.36 1.22
CA PRO A 73 -6.51 -12.65 1.52
C PRO A 73 -6.54 -12.16 2.96
N GLY A 74 -7.00 -10.93 3.18
CA GLY A 74 -7.05 -10.29 4.51
C GLY A 74 -5.71 -9.71 5.01
N ASN A 75 -4.59 -9.92 4.33
CA ASN A 75 -3.29 -9.30 4.69
C ASN A 75 -2.81 -8.27 3.67
N VAL A 76 -3.67 -7.80 2.78
CA VAL A 76 -3.28 -6.81 1.76
C VAL A 76 -4.26 -5.67 1.67
N ILE A 77 -3.74 -4.51 1.27
CA ILE A 77 -4.52 -3.31 1.02
C ILE A 77 -3.90 -2.51 -0.12
N VAL A 78 -4.74 -1.85 -0.92
CA VAL A 78 -4.25 -0.91 -1.93
C VAL A 78 -4.18 0.48 -1.34
N VAL A 79 -2.98 1.06 -1.37
CA VAL A 79 -2.67 2.41 -0.89
C VAL A 79 -1.90 3.17 -1.98
N SER A 80 -1.62 4.45 -1.76
CA SER A 80 -0.72 5.18 -2.66
C SER A 80 0.72 4.70 -2.47
N TRP A 81 1.53 4.80 -3.52
CA TRP A 81 2.95 4.47 -3.48
C TRP A 81 3.67 5.25 -2.38
N ARG A 82 3.33 6.54 -2.21
CA ARG A 82 3.84 7.38 -1.11
C ARG A 82 3.53 6.80 0.27
N ALA A 83 2.29 6.34 0.51
CA ALA A 83 1.93 5.73 1.80
C ALA A 83 2.72 4.44 2.05
N ASN A 84 2.85 3.61 1.02
CA ASN A 84 3.65 2.38 1.08
C ASN A 84 5.15 2.67 1.28
N GLU A 85 5.68 3.76 0.73
CA GLU A 85 7.07 4.20 0.94
C GLU A 85 7.30 4.74 2.35
N LEU A 86 6.36 5.52 2.90
CA LEU A 86 6.43 5.99 4.28
C LEU A 86 6.42 4.83 5.28
N LYS A 87 5.60 3.80 5.02
CA LYS A 87 5.58 2.59 5.83
C LYS A 87 6.83 1.75 5.62
N LYS A 88 7.18 1.42 4.37
CA LYS A 88 8.31 0.56 3.98
C LYS A 88 8.47 -0.68 4.88
N ASN A 89 9.42 -0.64 5.82
CA ASN A 89 9.71 -1.69 6.80
C ASN A 89 9.50 -1.23 8.25
N ALA A 90 8.91 -0.05 8.46
CA ALA A 90 8.61 0.48 9.76
C ALA A 90 7.59 -0.39 10.49
N THR A 91 7.84 -0.58 11.78
CA THR A 91 6.88 -1.08 12.75
C THR A 91 5.88 0.02 13.12
N LEU A 92 4.70 -0.36 13.61
CA LEU A 92 3.72 0.61 14.09
C LEU A 92 4.30 1.50 15.20
N LEU A 93 5.09 0.92 16.12
CA LEU A 93 5.76 1.65 17.19
C LEU A 93 6.74 2.71 16.66
N GLU A 94 7.52 2.39 15.63
CA GLU A 94 8.41 3.38 14.98
C GLU A 94 7.59 4.52 14.36
N MET A 95 6.49 4.18 13.68
CA MET A 95 5.60 5.19 13.07
C MET A 95 4.97 6.11 14.12
N GLU A 96 4.51 5.56 15.24
CA GLU A 96 3.95 6.32 16.36
C GLU A 96 4.99 7.27 16.97
N ARG A 97 6.23 6.80 17.19
CA ARG A 97 7.33 7.61 17.72
C ARG A 97 7.69 8.77 16.79
N VAL A 98 7.81 8.50 15.49
CA VAL A 98 8.07 9.53 14.47
C VAL A 98 6.95 10.58 14.48
N ALA A 99 5.69 10.16 14.48
CA ALA A 99 4.56 11.07 14.51
C ALA A 99 4.51 11.92 15.79
N ALA A 100 4.75 11.31 16.95
CA ALA A 100 4.77 12.00 18.24
C ALA A 100 5.87 13.07 18.32
N PHE A 101 7.08 12.75 17.87
CA PHE A 101 8.21 13.68 17.88
C PHE A 101 7.92 14.96 17.06
N TYR A 102 7.43 14.80 15.82
CA TYR A 102 7.14 15.96 14.97
C TYR A 102 5.92 16.75 15.44
N ARG A 103 4.93 16.10 16.07
CA ARG A 103 3.80 16.80 16.68
C ARG A 103 4.27 17.73 17.80
N GLN A 104 5.11 17.24 18.69
CA GLN A 104 5.71 18.07 19.76
C GLN A 104 6.48 19.28 19.20
N LEU A 105 7.17 19.13 18.08
CA LEU A 105 7.88 20.25 17.44
C LEU A 105 6.93 21.26 16.76
N ALA A 106 5.82 20.78 16.20
CA ALA A 106 4.81 21.64 15.59
C ALA A 106 4.06 22.47 16.64
N ASP A 107 3.75 21.87 17.78
CA ASP A 107 3.01 22.51 18.88
C ASP A 107 3.87 23.48 19.72
N ARG A 108 5.19 23.49 19.51
CA ARG A 108 6.14 24.45 20.12
C ARG A 108 6.20 25.79 19.38
N LYS A 109 5.51 25.93 18.26
CA LYS A 109 5.36 27.19 17.52
C LYS A 109 4.14 27.94 18.00
#